data_AF-A0A377WMU8-F1
#
_entry.id   AF-A0A377WMU8-F1
#
_cell.length_a   1.000
_cell.length_b   1.000
_cell.length_c   1.000
_cell.angle_alpha   90.00
_cell.angle_beta   90.00
_cell.angle_gamma   90.00
#
_symmetry.space_group_name_H-M   'P 1'
#
loop_
_entity.id
_entity.type
_entity.pdbx_description
1 polymer ?
#
loop_
_entity_poly.entity_id
_entity_poly.type
_entity_poly.pdbx_seq_one_letter_code
_entity_poly.pdbx_strand_id
1 'polypeptide(L)'
;MKLFINDLTVMDFSFLDAESGLIGDSLIVDIILEGDLNAESMVMDFSHAKKSIKHEIDKLADHVLIVPEQNSHIIVSHAGTTTEVAMLRKNGETQCFISGPQESFWLVQTDNINSRCLESQIEKHLLACLPQGVKDITITLRPESINGDSYHYSHGLKKHRGNCQRIAHGASLCDQNFCGW
;
A
#
# COMPACT_ATOMS: atom_id res chain seq x y z
N MET A 1 24.71 -10.94 -6.81
CA MET A 1 24.42 -11.58 -5.50
C MET A 1 22.97 -11.29 -5.14
N LYS A 2 22.27 -12.19 -4.43
CA LYS A 2 20.89 -11.95 -3.97
C LYS A 2 20.82 -11.84 -2.46
N LEU A 3 20.06 -10.86 -1.97
CA LEU A 3 19.74 -10.68 -0.56
C LEU A 3 18.23 -10.80 -0.36
N PHE A 4 17.82 -11.72 0.51
CA PHE A 4 16.42 -12.00 0.79
C PHE A 4 16.02 -11.37 2.12
N ILE A 5 14.89 -10.68 2.12
CA ILE A 5 14.27 -10.10 3.30
C ILE A 5 12.81 -10.52 3.31
N ASN A 6 12.50 -11.53 4.13
CA ASN A 6 11.12 -11.93 4.39
C ASN A 6 10.54 -11.12 5.54
N ASP A 7 9.22 -10.93 5.51
CA ASP A 7 8.44 -10.26 6.55
C ASP A 7 9.03 -8.88 6.90
N LEU A 8 9.32 -8.06 5.88
CA LEU A 8 9.92 -6.75 6.11
C LEU A 8 8.99 -5.86 6.92
N THR A 9 7.72 -5.80 6.50
CA THR A 9 6.64 -5.04 7.11
C THR A 9 5.30 -5.61 6.68
N VAL A 10 4.25 -5.24 7.40
CA VAL A 10 2.86 -5.33 6.93
C VAL A 10 2.49 -3.97 6.35
N MET A 11 1.78 -3.99 5.22
CA MET A 11 1.24 -2.82 4.55
C MET A 11 -0.27 -2.82 4.74
N ASP A 12 -0.78 -1.86 5.52
CA ASP A 12 -2.20 -1.71 5.82
C ASP A 12 -2.78 -0.60 4.93
N PHE A 13 -3.78 -0.89 4.10
CA PHE A 13 -4.30 0.07 3.13
C PHE A 13 -5.77 -0.19 2.83
N SER A 14 -6.45 0.81 2.29
CA SER A 14 -7.72 0.55 1.61
C SER A 14 -7.55 0.70 0.12
N PHE A 15 -8.44 0.09 -0.66
CA PHE A 15 -8.53 0.35 -2.09
C PHE A 15 -9.99 0.44 -2.55
N LEU A 16 -10.20 1.08 -3.70
CA LEU A 16 -11.50 1.11 -4.35
C LEU A 16 -11.61 -0.03 -5.36
N ASP A 17 -12.58 -0.89 -5.13
CA ASP A 17 -13.04 -1.92 -6.06
C ASP A 17 -14.37 -1.51 -6.70
N ALA A 18 -14.49 -1.67 -8.01
CA ALA A 18 -15.67 -1.20 -8.74
C ALA A 18 -16.96 -1.98 -8.39
N GLU A 19 -16.85 -3.21 -7.88
CA GLU A 19 -18.00 -4.04 -7.53
C GLU A 19 -18.31 -3.98 -6.04
N SER A 20 -17.28 -4.06 -5.21
CA SER A 20 -17.37 -4.21 -3.75
C SER A 20 -17.23 -2.89 -3.00
N GLY A 21 -16.77 -1.84 -3.68
CA GLY A 21 -16.57 -0.50 -3.13
C GLY A 21 -15.27 -0.34 -2.36
N LEU A 22 -15.33 0.34 -1.23
CA LEU A 22 -14.15 0.57 -0.39
C LEU A 22 -13.82 -0.69 0.40
N ILE A 23 -12.66 -1.29 0.13
CA ILE A 23 -12.17 -2.50 0.81
C ILE A 23 -10.91 -2.14 1.60
N GLY A 24 -10.80 -2.62 2.83
CA GLY A 24 -9.56 -2.58 3.61
C GLY A 24 -8.77 -3.88 3.50
N ASP A 25 -7.45 -3.81 3.40
CA ASP A 25 -6.61 -5.01 3.31
C ASP A 25 -5.23 -4.81 3.97
N SER A 26 -4.57 -5.94 4.26
CA SER A 26 -3.26 -6.00 4.89
C SER A 26 -2.39 -7.04 4.17
N LEU A 27 -1.26 -6.60 3.62
CA LEU A 27 -0.34 -7.47 2.88
C LEU A 27 1.05 -7.47 3.51
N ILE A 28 1.63 -8.65 3.66
CA ILE A 28 3.02 -8.82 4.08
C ILE A 28 3.93 -8.56 2.89
N VAL A 29 4.98 -7.78 3.11
CA VAL A 29 5.98 -7.45 2.10
C VAL A 29 7.24 -8.30 2.26
N ASP A 30 7.52 -9.13 1.26
CA ASP A 30 8.80 -9.82 1.09
C ASP A 30 9.62 -9.17 -0.03
N ILE A 31 10.95 -9.19 0.10
CA ILE A 31 11.87 -8.50 -0.81
C ILE A 31 13.06 -9.37 -1.20
N ILE A 32 13.42 -9.31 -2.47
CA ILE A 32 14.69 -9.81 -3.00
C ILE A 32 15.45 -8.65 -3.62
N LEU A 33 16.65 -8.35 -3.11
CA LEU A 33 17.57 -7.39 -3.72
C LEU A 33 18.63 -8.12 -4.53
N GLU A 34 18.90 -7.64 -5.74
CA GLU A 34 19.98 -8.13 -6.58
C GLU A 34 20.96 -7.00 -6.91
N GLY A 35 22.25 -7.29 -6.82
CA GLY A 35 23.28 -6.30 -7.13
C GLY A 35 24.70 -6.81 -7.04
N ASP A 36 25.61 -5.87 -7.22
CA ASP A 36 27.05 -6.08 -7.09
C ASP A 36 27.47 -6.01 -5.62
N LEU A 37 28.54 -6.72 -5.29
CA LEU A 37 29.12 -6.65 -3.95
C LEU A 37 29.91 -5.35 -3.79
N ASN A 38 29.68 -4.66 -2.67
CA ASN A 38 30.48 -3.52 -2.23
C ASN A 38 31.83 -3.98 -1.62
N ALA A 39 32.62 -3.03 -1.11
CA ALA A 39 33.92 -3.30 -0.48
C ALA A 39 33.84 -4.24 0.74
N GLU A 40 32.65 -4.43 1.32
CA GLU A 40 32.36 -5.31 2.45
C GLU A 40 31.81 -6.67 2.00
N SER A 41 31.87 -6.98 0.70
CA SER A 41 31.33 -8.22 0.11
C SER A 41 29.81 -8.40 0.31
N MET A 42 29.07 -7.28 0.35
CA MET A 42 27.61 -7.26 0.49
C MET A 42 26.96 -6.43 -0.62
N VAL A 43 25.73 -6.77 -1.02
CA VAL A 43 24.96 -5.92 -1.97
C VAL A 43 24.63 -4.56 -1.33
N MET A 44 24.21 -4.61 -0.07
CA MET A 44 23.88 -3.46 0.76
C MET A 44 23.92 -3.91 2.22
N ASP A 45 24.28 -3.02 3.15
CA ASP A 45 24.14 -3.31 4.58
C ASP A 45 22.70 -3.72 4.90
N PHE A 46 22.52 -4.86 5.58
CA PHE A 46 21.21 -5.45 5.81
C PHE A 46 20.30 -4.56 6.67
N SER A 47 20.87 -3.93 7.70
CA SER A 47 20.13 -3.07 8.62
C SER A 47 19.69 -1.79 7.92
N HIS A 48 20.56 -1.23 7.07
CA HIS A 48 20.26 -0.06 6.26
C HIS A 48 19.23 -0.38 5.16
N ALA A 49 19.35 -1.51 4.47
CA ALA A 49 18.40 -1.97 3.46
C ALA A 49 16.98 -2.07 4.03
N LYS A 50 16.81 -2.77 5.16
CA LYS A 50 15.51 -2.90 5.82
C LYS A 50 14.90 -1.55 6.18
N LYS A 51 15.67 -0.66 6.84
CA LYS A 51 15.17 0.65 7.28
C LYS A 51 14.79 1.54 6.11
N SER A 52 15.65 1.63 5.10
CA SER A 52 15.42 2.48 3.93
C SER A 52 14.21 2.02 3.13
N ILE A 53 14.11 0.71 2.86
CA ILE A 53 13.02 0.19 2.04
C ILE A 53 11.69 0.26 2.80
N LYS A 54 11.66 -0.13 4.07
CA LYS A 54 10.44 -0.01 4.89
C LYS A 54 9.95 1.42 4.92
N HIS A 55 10.83 2.39 5.14
CA HIS A 55 10.47 3.81 5.20
C HIS A 55 9.85 4.32 3.90
N GLU A 56 10.34 3.87 2.74
CA GLU A 56 9.78 4.28 1.45
C GLU A 56 8.42 3.59 1.18
N ILE A 57 8.24 2.33 1.59
CA ILE A 57 6.95 1.65 1.54
C ILE A 57 5.93 2.34 2.46
N ASP A 58 6.32 2.64 3.71
CA ASP A 58 5.46 3.29 4.71
C ASP A 58 4.93 4.64 4.21
N LYS A 59 5.72 5.37 3.42
CA LYS A 59 5.30 6.64 2.83
C LYS A 59 4.38 6.47 1.62
N LEU A 60 4.68 5.49 0.77
CA LEU A 60 4.03 5.32 -0.51
C LEU A 60 2.67 4.64 -0.37
N ALA A 61 2.63 3.56 0.40
CA ALA A 61 1.58 2.56 0.30
C ALA A 61 0.95 2.17 1.65
N ASP A 62 1.53 2.60 2.76
CA ASP A 62 0.99 2.31 4.09
C ASP A 62 0.04 3.41 4.58
N HIS A 63 -1.12 2.98 5.07
CA HIS A 63 -2.21 3.81 5.56
C HIS A 63 -2.72 4.84 4.52
N VAL A 64 -2.81 4.42 3.26
CA VAL A 64 -3.35 5.20 2.15
C VAL A 64 -4.59 4.56 1.55
N LEU A 65 -5.35 5.34 0.80
CA LEU A 65 -6.35 4.85 -0.14
C LEU A 65 -5.71 4.65 -1.51
N ILE A 66 -5.65 3.42 -1.97
CA ILE A 66 -5.21 3.05 -3.32
C ILE A 66 -6.40 3.23 -4.28
N VAL A 67 -6.20 4.03 -5.33
CA VAL A 67 -7.25 4.41 -6.28
C VAL A 67 -6.87 3.95 -7.68
N PRO A 68 -7.65 3.07 -8.34
CA PRO A 68 -7.43 2.72 -9.74
C PRO A 68 -7.90 3.87 -10.65
N GLU A 69 -6.99 4.78 -10.99
CA GLU A 69 -7.31 6.06 -11.65
C GLU A 69 -7.85 5.88 -13.09
N GLN A 70 -7.59 4.74 -13.72
CA GLN A 70 -8.09 4.46 -15.08
C GLN A 70 -9.49 3.88 -15.09
N ASN A 71 -10.02 3.48 -13.93
CA ASN A 71 -11.35 2.93 -13.81
C ASN A 71 -12.41 3.97 -14.20
N SER A 72 -13.27 3.63 -15.16
CA SER A 72 -14.32 4.53 -15.66
C SER A 72 -15.38 4.93 -14.62
N HIS A 73 -15.46 4.22 -13.50
CA HIS A 73 -16.36 4.52 -12.39
C HIS A 73 -15.73 5.43 -11.33
N ILE A 74 -14.44 5.79 -11.47
CA ILE A 74 -13.73 6.62 -10.51
C ILE A 74 -13.46 7.99 -11.13
N ILE A 75 -13.75 9.03 -10.35
CA ILE A 75 -13.42 10.41 -10.67
C ILE A 75 -12.48 10.92 -9.60
N VAL A 76 -11.31 11.40 -10.03
CA VAL A 76 -10.33 12.05 -9.17
C VAL A 76 -10.28 13.53 -9.52
N SER A 77 -10.38 14.40 -8.52
CA SER A 77 -10.19 15.84 -8.66
C SER A 77 -9.21 16.37 -7.62
N HIS A 78 -8.52 17.45 -7.97
CA HIS A 78 -7.57 18.12 -7.09
C HIS A 78 -8.02 19.55 -6.80
N ALA A 79 -8.01 19.93 -5.52
CA ALA A 79 -8.36 21.25 -5.04
C ALA A 79 -7.27 21.74 -4.07
N GLY A 80 -6.27 22.45 -4.60
CA GLY A 80 -5.10 22.88 -3.81
C GLY A 80 -4.29 21.68 -3.32
N THR A 81 -4.20 21.51 -2.00
CA THR A 81 -3.51 20.36 -1.36
C THR A 81 -4.43 19.17 -1.11
N THR A 82 -5.71 19.29 -1.48
CA THR A 82 -6.74 18.28 -1.27
C THR A 82 -6.94 17.46 -2.53
N THR A 83 -7.10 16.15 -2.36
CA THR A 83 -7.58 15.23 -3.38
C THR A 83 -8.97 14.75 -3.01
N GLU A 84 -9.83 14.70 -4.00
CA GLU A 84 -11.20 14.23 -3.90
C GLU A 84 -11.37 13.04 -4.84
N VAL A 85 -11.97 11.97 -4.34
CA VAL A 85 -12.20 10.74 -5.07
C VAL A 85 -13.68 10.39 -4.94
N ALA A 86 -14.36 10.33 -6.08
CA ALA A 86 -15.73 9.87 -6.17
C ALA A 86 -15.78 8.54 -6.92
N MET A 87 -16.46 7.55 -6.35
CA MET A 87 -16.77 6.29 -7.01
C MET A 87 -18.25 6.27 -7.38
N LEU A 88 -18.54 6.00 -8.63
CA LEU A 88 -19.88 6.02 -9.21
C LEU A 88 -20.43 4.61 -9.41
N ARG A 89 -21.71 4.44 -9.13
CA ARG A 89 -22.48 3.26 -9.54
C ARG A 89 -22.65 3.22 -11.05
N LYS A 90 -23.08 2.07 -11.59
CA LYS A 90 -23.41 1.91 -13.02
C LYS A 90 -24.49 2.89 -13.53
N ASN A 91 -25.37 3.36 -12.66
CA ASN A 91 -26.41 4.35 -13.00
C ASN A 91 -25.92 5.81 -12.90
N GLY A 92 -24.64 6.05 -12.57
CA GLY A 92 -24.04 7.38 -12.44
C GLY A 92 -24.18 8.03 -11.06
N GLU A 93 -24.87 7.39 -10.11
CA GLU A 93 -24.98 7.91 -8.74
C GLU A 93 -23.66 7.72 -7.97
N THR A 94 -23.29 8.69 -7.14
CA THR A 94 -22.13 8.57 -6.25
C THR A 94 -22.36 7.48 -5.20
N GLN A 95 -21.57 6.42 -5.26
CA GLN A 95 -21.53 5.35 -4.26
C GLN A 95 -20.66 5.72 -3.06
N CYS A 96 -19.51 6.34 -3.32
CA CYS A 96 -18.55 6.73 -2.30
C CYS A 96 -17.91 8.07 -2.69
N PHE A 97 -17.67 8.93 -1.70
CA PHE A 97 -16.93 10.16 -1.87
C PHE A 97 -15.95 10.32 -0.71
N ILE A 98 -14.66 10.47 -1.03
CA ILE A 98 -13.58 10.58 -0.06
C ILE A 98 -12.77 11.83 -0.41
N SER A 99 -12.53 12.68 0.57
CA SER A 99 -11.73 13.90 0.43
C SER A 99 -10.69 13.96 1.53
N GLY A 100 -9.46 14.31 1.16
CA GLY A 100 -8.34 14.36 2.09
C GLY A 100 -7.10 15.00 1.47
N PRO A 101 -6.01 15.14 2.24
CA PRO A 101 -4.75 15.63 1.69
C PRO A 101 -4.22 14.67 0.62
N GLN A 102 -3.45 15.19 -0.33
CA GLN A 102 -2.87 14.40 -1.44
C GLN A 102 -2.12 13.15 -0.95
N GLU A 103 -1.37 13.24 0.15
CA GLU A 103 -0.62 12.10 0.68
C GLU A 103 -1.47 11.00 1.33
N SER A 104 -2.80 11.16 1.40
CA SER A 104 -3.72 10.07 1.79
C SER A 104 -4.04 9.12 0.65
N PHE A 105 -3.68 9.48 -0.59
CA PHE A 105 -4.09 8.73 -1.78
C PHE A 105 -2.87 8.25 -2.54
N TRP A 106 -2.92 6.99 -2.96
CA TRP A 106 -2.01 6.44 -3.94
C TRP A 106 -2.78 6.17 -5.23
N LEU A 107 -2.64 7.06 -6.21
CA LEU A 107 -3.29 6.92 -7.52
C LEU A 107 -2.48 5.96 -8.39
N VAL A 108 -3.08 4.83 -8.75
CA VAL A 108 -2.44 3.77 -9.51
C VAL A 108 -3.04 3.73 -10.92
N GLN A 109 -2.15 3.75 -11.92
CA GLN A 109 -2.49 3.71 -13.34
C GLN A 109 -2.97 2.30 -13.76
N THR A 110 -4.18 1.93 -13.33
CA THR A 110 -4.83 0.66 -13.64
C THR A 110 -6.35 0.81 -13.54
N ASP A 111 -7.08 -0.09 -14.21
CA ASP A 111 -8.54 -0.19 -14.09
C ASP A 111 -8.95 -0.92 -12.81
N ASN A 112 -8.15 -1.88 -12.35
CA ASN A 112 -8.44 -2.68 -11.16
C ASN A 112 -7.16 -2.92 -10.34
N ILE A 113 -7.29 -2.83 -9.02
CA ILE A 113 -6.17 -3.07 -8.09
C ILE A 113 -5.96 -4.58 -7.93
N ASN A 114 -4.71 -5.02 -8.06
CA ASN A 114 -4.28 -6.38 -7.76
C ASN A 114 -2.82 -6.36 -7.29
N SER A 115 -2.40 -7.39 -6.55
CA SER A 115 -1.05 -7.46 -5.96
C SER A 115 0.06 -7.26 -6.98
N ARG A 116 -0.05 -7.87 -8.16
CA ARG A 116 0.98 -7.77 -9.21
C ARG A 116 1.18 -6.32 -9.70
N CYS A 117 0.09 -5.56 -9.81
CA CYS A 117 0.17 -4.15 -10.17
C CYS A 117 0.87 -3.34 -9.08
N LEU A 118 0.54 -3.58 -7.81
CA LEU A 118 1.14 -2.90 -6.67
C LEU A 118 2.63 -3.26 -6.53
N GLU A 119 2.98 -4.53 -6.61
CA GLU A 119 4.36 -5.04 -6.61
C GLU A 119 5.21 -4.29 -7.65
N SER A 120 4.78 -4.28 -8.92
CA SER A 120 5.54 -3.64 -9.98
C SER A 120 5.73 -2.13 -9.80
N GLN A 121 4.73 -1.43 -9.25
CA GLN A 121 4.83 0.00 -8.98
C GLN A 121 5.77 0.29 -7.80
N ILE A 122 5.70 -0.53 -6.74
CA ILE A 122 6.60 -0.42 -5.59
C ILE A 122 8.03 -0.73 -6.00
N GLU A 123 8.26 -1.79 -6.78
CA GLU A 123 9.58 -2.14 -7.33
C GLU A 123 10.20 -0.96 -8.09
N LYS A 124 9.42 -0.37 -9.01
CA LYS A 124 9.87 0.79 -9.79
C LYS A 124 10.20 1.99 -8.91
N HIS A 125 9.37 2.29 -7.91
CA HIS A 125 9.60 3.38 -6.96
C HIS A 125 10.87 3.15 -6.15
N LEU A 126 11.02 1.96 -5.57
CA LEU A 126 12.15 1.60 -4.72
C LEU A 126 13.46 1.57 -5.51
N LEU A 127 13.47 1.01 -6.71
CA LEU A 127 14.69 0.94 -7.53
C LEU A 127 15.22 2.34 -7.86
N ALA A 128 14.35 3.34 -8.05
CA ALA A 128 14.74 4.73 -8.27
C ALA A 128 15.34 5.41 -7.03
N CYS A 129 15.01 4.92 -5.83
CA CYS A 129 15.49 5.43 -4.54
C CYS A 129 16.73 4.70 -4.01
N LEU A 130 17.04 3.51 -4.54
CA LEU A 130 18.13 2.66 -4.05
C LEU A 130 19.49 3.06 -4.65
N PRO A 131 20.61 2.77 -3.95
CA PRO A 131 21.95 3.06 -4.45
C PRO A 131 22.28 2.30 -5.74
N GLN A 132 23.18 2.84 -6.56
CA GLN A 132 23.60 2.25 -7.85
C GLN A 132 24.11 0.80 -7.78
N GLY A 133 24.57 0.33 -6.62
CA GLY A 133 24.99 -1.07 -6.44
C GLY A 133 23.85 -2.08 -6.52
N VAL A 134 22.61 -1.64 -6.27
CA VAL A 134 21.40 -2.44 -6.45
C VAL A 134 20.96 -2.34 -7.91
N LYS A 135 20.92 -3.49 -8.58
CA LYS A 135 20.55 -3.62 -9.99
C LYS A 135 19.08 -3.95 -10.18
N ASP A 136 18.52 -4.68 -9.23
CA ASP A 136 17.12 -5.09 -9.29
C ASP A 136 16.54 -5.29 -7.89
N ILE A 137 15.22 -5.17 -7.81
CA ILE A 137 14.42 -5.45 -6.62
C ILE A 137 13.16 -6.19 -7.05
N THR A 138 12.88 -7.31 -6.38
CA THR A 138 11.62 -8.03 -6.52
C THR A 138 10.83 -7.90 -5.24
N ILE A 139 9.56 -7.52 -5.36
CA ILE A 139 8.60 -7.45 -4.26
C ILE A 139 7.62 -8.61 -4.40
N THR A 140 7.25 -9.20 -3.27
CA THR A 140 6.12 -10.12 -3.20
C THR A 140 5.19 -9.65 -2.10
N LEU A 141 3.94 -9.36 -2.48
CA LEU A 141 2.86 -9.00 -1.57
C LEU A 141 1.98 -10.22 -1.37
N ARG A 142 1.95 -10.73 -0.14
CA ARG A 142 1.14 -11.89 0.20
C ARG A 142 0.18 -11.58 1.34
N PRO A 143 -1.04 -12.16 1.31
CA PRO A 143 -1.95 -12.05 2.43
C PRO A 143 -1.35 -12.71 3.67
N GLU A 144 -1.72 -12.21 4.84
CA GLU A 144 -1.45 -12.91 6.09
C GLU A 144 -2.23 -14.23 6.12
N SER A 145 -1.61 -15.30 6.62
CA SER A 145 -2.31 -16.59 6.77
C SER A 145 -3.25 -16.51 7.96
N ILE A 146 -4.49 -16.12 7.72
CA ILE A 146 -5.55 -16.07 8.72
C ILE A 146 -6.20 -17.46 8.83
N ASN A 147 -6.15 -18.06 10.03
CA ASN A 147 -6.91 -19.27 10.34
C ASN A 147 -8.28 -18.85 10.91
N GLY A 148 -9.34 -18.94 10.10
CA GLY A 148 -10.72 -18.61 10.49
C GLY A 148 -11.36 -17.58 9.57
N ASP A 149 -12.48 -17.01 9.99
CA ASP A 149 -13.17 -15.96 9.26
C ASP A 149 -12.33 -14.66 9.27
N SER A 150 -12.23 -13.98 8.12
CA SER A 150 -11.50 -12.72 7.96
C SER A 150 -12.45 -11.57 7.65
N TYR A 151 -12.25 -10.43 8.31
CA TYR A 151 -13.01 -9.21 8.07
C TYR A 151 -12.11 -8.11 7.52
N HIS A 152 -12.57 -7.49 6.43
CA HIS A 152 -11.96 -6.33 5.80
C HIS A 152 -12.69 -5.07 6.25
N TYR A 153 -12.00 -4.14 6.91
CA TYR A 153 -12.62 -2.90 7.35
C TYR A 153 -11.68 -1.71 7.16
N SER A 154 -12.25 -0.56 6.87
CA SER A 154 -11.53 0.71 6.80
C SER A 154 -11.81 1.54 8.06
N HIS A 155 -10.79 2.11 8.67
CA HIS A 155 -10.90 2.94 9.87
C HIS A 155 -10.09 4.23 9.74
N GLY A 156 -10.16 5.06 10.79
CA GLY A 156 -9.36 6.27 10.95
C GLY A 156 -9.14 6.56 12.42
N LEU A 157 -7.88 6.72 12.87
CA LEU A 157 -7.58 6.90 14.30
C LEU A 157 -7.41 8.38 14.67
N LYS A 158 -8.35 8.91 15.46
CA LYS A 158 -8.40 10.34 15.83
C LYS A 158 -7.19 10.89 16.63
N LYS A 159 -6.33 10.05 17.24
CA LYS A 159 -5.27 10.48 18.19
C LYS A 159 -3.87 9.92 17.93
N HIS A 160 -3.63 9.26 16.80
CA HIS A 160 -2.32 8.64 16.53
C HIS A 160 -1.33 9.62 15.88
N ARG A 161 -0.03 9.31 15.80
CA ARG A 161 0.94 10.08 14.97
C ARG A 161 1.08 9.40 13.60
N GLY A 162 1.26 10.17 12.52
CA GLY A 162 1.49 9.66 11.17
C GLY A 162 0.20 9.43 10.36
N ASN A 163 0.31 8.65 9.27
CA ASN A 163 -0.79 8.39 8.33
C ASN A 163 -2.01 7.74 8.99
N CYS A 164 -1.84 7.09 10.15
CA CYS A 164 -2.91 6.50 10.95
C CYS A 164 -4.00 7.49 11.42
N GLN A 165 -3.81 8.82 11.30
CA GLN A 165 -4.89 9.78 11.56
C GLN A 165 -5.93 9.90 10.44
N ARG A 166 -5.66 9.30 9.28
CA ARG A 166 -6.34 9.63 8.02
C ARG A 166 -7.59 8.78 7.83
N ILE A 167 -8.43 9.23 6.92
CA ILE A 167 -9.78 8.67 6.69
C ILE A 167 -9.61 7.37 5.90
N ALA A 168 -10.33 6.31 6.31
CA ALA A 168 -10.51 5.09 5.53
C ALA A 168 -9.21 4.33 5.16
N HIS A 169 -8.31 4.09 6.13
CA HIS A 169 -7.23 3.11 5.95
C HIS A 169 -7.68 1.72 6.39
N GLY A 170 -7.32 0.70 5.62
CA GLY A 170 -7.86 -0.64 5.75
C GLY A 170 -7.02 -1.53 6.65
N ALA A 171 -7.67 -2.47 7.32
CA ALA A 171 -7.00 -3.58 7.98
C ALA A 171 -7.83 -4.86 7.78
N SER A 172 -7.11 -5.98 7.64
CA SER A 172 -7.69 -7.32 7.72
C SER A 172 -7.46 -7.85 9.13
N LEU A 173 -8.54 -8.13 9.89
CA LEU A 173 -8.44 -8.69 11.25
C LEU A 173 -8.95 -10.14 11.32
N CYS A 174 -8.27 -10.94 12.13
CA CYS A 174 -8.69 -12.28 12.56
C CYS A 174 -9.49 -12.18 13.88
N ASP A 175 -10.61 -12.89 13.96
CA ASP A 175 -11.60 -12.83 15.05
C ASP A 175 -11.17 -13.56 16.34
N GLN A 176 -10.08 -13.12 16.98
CA GLN A 176 -9.70 -13.62 18.32
C GLN A 176 -9.71 -12.56 19.42
N ASN A 177 -9.91 -11.27 19.12
CA ASN A 177 -9.85 -10.20 20.14
C ASN A 177 -10.85 -9.06 19.92
N PHE A 178 -12.10 -9.36 19.51
CA PHE A 178 -13.19 -8.38 19.64
C PHE A 178 -13.65 -8.29 21.09
N CYS A 179 -13.08 -7.35 21.85
CA CYS A 179 -13.60 -6.98 23.16
C CYS A 179 -13.71 -5.44 23.28
N GLY A 180 -14.94 -4.94 23.11
CA GLY A 180 -15.40 -3.69 23.74
C GLY A 180 -15.23 -2.41 22.93
N TRP A 181 -16.37 -1.72 22.78
CA TRP A 181 -16.59 -0.38 22.23
C TRP A 181 -15.80 0.73 22.92
#